data_AF-A0A946FL63-F1
#
_entry.id   AF-A0A946FL63-F1
#
_cell.length_a   1.000
_cell.length_b   1.000
_cell.length_c   1.000
_cell.angle_alpha   90.00
_cell.angle_beta   90.00
_cell.angle_gamma   90.00
#
_symmetry.space_group_name_H-M   'P 1'
#
loop_
_entity.id
_entity.type
_entity.pdbx_description
1 polymer ?
#
loop_
_entity_poly.entity_id
_entity_poly.type
_entity_poly.pdbx_seq_one_letter_code
_entity_poly.pdbx_strand_id
1 'polypeptide(L)'
;MVHRKFQPFLVLIVVVLFFAQGCAGRAAHPIKVAQSGDVKKTCNELRHETKKHRRNIKKMITAVKAADKKRTLLMLSGGLLIVPWFFLDLSDADKIETNAQRARHNYLVDVAKKRNCRFKAPHLKSFYFHDKGYKIRNR
;
A
#
# COMPACT_ATOMS: atom_id res chain seq x y z
N MET A 1 36.75 -18.03 -28.82
CA MET A 1 35.62 -18.63 -29.57
C MET A 1 34.64 -19.21 -28.56
N VAL A 2 33.56 -18.49 -28.25
CA VAL A 2 32.54 -18.95 -27.30
C VAL A 2 31.78 -20.12 -27.95
N HIS A 3 31.77 -21.26 -27.27
CA HIS A 3 31.26 -22.53 -27.78
C HIS A 3 29.82 -22.38 -28.32
N ARG A 4 29.63 -22.54 -29.64
CA ARG A 4 28.35 -22.37 -30.38
C ARG A 4 27.19 -23.22 -29.84
N LYS A 5 27.50 -24.26 -29.05
CA LYS A 5 26.53 -25.13 -28.35
C LYS A 5 26.02 -24.57 -27.00
N PHE A 6 26.68 -23.56 -26.41
CA PHE A 6 26.30 -22.93 -25.14
C PHE A 6 25.34 -21.75 -25.31
N GLN A 7 25.23 -21.20 -26.53
CA GLN A 7 24.29 -20.14 -26.88
C GLN A 7 22.81 -20.44 -26.54
N PRO A 8 22.22 -21.61 -26.87
CA PRO A 8 20.81 -21.87 -26.59
C PRO A 8 20.53 -21.97 -25.08
N PHE A 9 21.46 -22.52 -24.29
CA PHE A 9 21.32 -22.58 -22.83
C PHE A 9 21.34 -21.20 -22.18
N LEU A 10 22.25 -20.33 -22.62
CA LEU A 10 22.31 -18.94 -22.14
C LEU A 10 21.04 -18.16 -22.49
N VAL A 11 20.51 -18.33 -23.71
CA VAL A 11 19.24 -17.69 -24.10
C VAL A 11 18.08 -18.20 -23.25
N LEU A 12 17.99 -19.50 -22.98
CA LEU A 12 16.93 -20.08 -22.16
C LEU A 12 17.01 -19.60 -20.70
N ILE A 13 18.22 -19.49 -20.13
CA ILE A 13 18.45 -18.93 -18.79
C ILE A 13 18.00 -17.45 -18.74
N VAL A 14 18.34 -16.64 -19.75
CA VAL A 14 17.93 -15.23 -19.81
C VAL A 14 16.41 -15.10 -19.91
N VAL A 15 15.75 -15.94 -20.70
CA VAL A 15 14.29 -15.95 -20.83
C VAL A 15 13.63 -16.33 -19.50
N VAL A 16 14.09 -17.38 -18.83
CA VAL A 16 13.56 -17.81 -17.51
C VAL A 16 13.77 -16.72 -16.46
N LEU A 17 14.94 -16.07 -16.45
CA LEU A 17 15.21 -14.94 -15.56
C LEU A 17 14.27 -13.77 -15.82
N PHE A 18 13.94 -13.46 -17.08
CA PHE A 18 12.96 -12.42 -17.44
C PHE A 18 11.55 -12.72 -16.93
N PHE A 19 11.08 -13.96 -17.08
CA PHE A 19 9.77 -14.38 -16.58
C PHE A 19 9.70 -14.40 -15.04
N ALA A 20 10.80 -14.71 -14.36
CA ALA A 20 10.87 -14.71 -12.90
C ALA A 20 10.80 -13.29 -12.29
N GLN A 21 11.14 -12.23 -13.02
CA GLN A 21 11.11 -10.84 -12.48
C GLN A 21 9.69 -10.29 -12.32
N GLY A 22 8.69 -10.89 -12.97
CA GLY A 22 7.29 -10.44 -12.93
C GLY A 22 6.54 -10.76 -11.62
N CYS A 23 7.08 -11.61 -10.76
CA CYS A 23 6.43 -12.04 -9.52
C CYS A 23 6.99 -11.35 -8.26
N ALA A 24 7.94 -10.42 -8.42
CA ALA A 24 8.57 -9.72 -7.31
C ALA A 24 7.69 -8.56 -6.81
N GLY A 25 6.97 -8.77 -5.71
CA GLY A 25 6.24 -7.74 -4.98
C GLY A 25 4.91 -8.24 -4.41
N ARG A 26 4.52 -7.69 -3.25
CA ARG A 26 3.22 -8.03 -2.67
C ARG A 26 2.08 -7.33 -3.41
N ALA A 27 1.01 -8.06 -3.71
CA ALA A 27 -0.22 -7.45 -4.19
C ALA A 27 -0.88 -6.62 -3.06
N ALA A 28 -1.24 -5.38 -3.37
CA ALA A 28 -1.98 -4.52 -2.45
C ALA A 28 -3.43 -5.01 -2.32
N HIS A 29 -3.94 -5.12 -1.09
CA HIS A 29 -5.33 -5.47 -0.80
C HIS A 29 -6.06 -4.27 -0.16
N PRO A 30 -6.43 -3.25 -0.96
CA PRO A 30 -7.06 -2.04 -0.43
C PRO A 30 -8.47 -2.34 0.11
N ILE A 31 -8.79 -1.70 1.24
CA ILE A 31 -10.16 -1.74 1.77
C ILE A 31 -11.10 -0.89 0.91
N LYS A 32 -12.34 -1.36 0.72
CA LYS A 32 -13.40 -0.56 0.07
C LYS A 32 -13.72 0.66 0.93
N VAL A 33 -13.65 1.86 0.33
CA VAL A 33 -13.87 3.13 1.03
C VAL A 33 -15.29 3.23 1.58
N ALA A 34 -16.28 3.00 0.73
CA ALA A 34 -17.69 2.92 1.10
C ALA A 34 -18.16 1.46 1.09
N GLN A 35 -18.90 1.07 2.12
CA GLN A 35 -19.53 -0.25 2.25
C GLN A 35 -21.05 -0.09 2.33
N SER A 36 -21.81 -1.04 1.78
CA SER A 36 -23.28 -1.01 1.78
C SER A 36 -23.89 -0.96 3.19
N GLY A 37 -23.20 -1.51 4.18
CA GLY A 37 -23.60 -1.48 5.59
C GLY A 37 -23.36 -0.14 6.30
N ASP A 38 -22.59 0.80 5.74
CA ASP A 38 -22.25 2.06 6.42
C ASP A 38 -23.48 2.94 6.66
N VAL A 39 -24.52 2.78 5.83
CA VAL A 39 -25.79 3.50 5.96
C VAL A 39 -26.60 3.03 7.17
N LYS A 40 -26.40 1.80 7.65
CA LYS A 40 -27.17 1.26 8.80
C LYS A 40 -26.50 1.52 10.15
N LYS A 41 -25.26 2.03 10.18
CA LYS A 41 -24.48 2.23 11.41
C LYS A 41 -25.01 3.38 12.25
N THR A 42 -25.06 3.16 13.57
CA THR A 42 -25.38 4.17 14.57
C THR A 42 -24.22 5.15 14.79
N CYS A 43 -24.48 6.34 15.32
CA CYS A 43 -23.41 7.31 15.62
C CYS A 43 -22.36 6.75 16.62
N ASN A 44 -22.76 5.88 17.55
CA ASN A 44 -21.82 5.23 18.48
C ASN A 44 -20.89 4.26 17.74
N GLU A 45 -21.42 3.44 16.85
CA GLU A 45 -20.62 2.53 16.01
C GLU A 45 -19.67 3.31 15.10
N LEU A 46 -20.15 4.37 14.46
CA LEU A 46 -19.30 5.26 13.66
C LEU A 46 -18.16 5.86 14.49
N ARG A 47 -18.42 6.26 15.74
CA ARG A 47 -17.38 6.77 16.66
C ARG A 47 -16.34 5.71 16.99
N HIS A 48 -16.78 4.50 17.34
CA HIS A 48 -15.88 3.39 17.66
C HIS A 48 -15.03 2.98 16.45
N GLU A 49 -15.65 2.87 15.28
CA GLU A 49 -15.00 2.50 14.03
C GLU A 49 -13.98 3.56 13.61
N THR A 50 -14.36 4.84 13.61
CA THR A 50 -13.45 5.95 13.31
C THR A 50 -12.23 5.95 14.26
N LYS A 51 -12.44 5.72 15.57
CA LYS A 51 -11.34 5.62 16.56
C LYS A 51 -10.48 4.37 16.34
N LYS A 52 -11.06 3.25 15.91
CA LYS A 52 -10.33 2.02 15.58
C LYS A 52 -9.46 2.24 14.34
N HIS A 53 -10.02 2.77 13.26
CA HIS A 53 -9.27 3.08 12.04
C HIS A 53 -8.16 4.09 12.30
N ARG A 54 -8.40 5.15 13.07
CA ARG A 54 -7.35 6.13 13.41
C ARG A 54 -6.16 5.50 14.12
N ARG A 55 -6.40 4.57 15.05
CA ARG A 55 -5.32 3.82 15.73
C ARG A 55 -4.56 2.92 14.76
N ASN A 56 -5.27 2.21 13.89
CA ASN A 56 -4.67 1.35 12.88
C ASN A 56 -3.82 2.14 11.88
N ILE A 57 -4.35 3.26 11.37
CA ILE A 57 -3.63 4.17 10.47
C ILE A 57 -2.33 4.65 11.13
N LYS A 58 -2.35 5.05 12.40
CA LYS A 58 -1.14 5.48 13.11
C LYS A 58 -0.07 4.37 13.14
N LYS A 59 -0.47 3.12 13.41
CA LYS A 59 0.44 1.96 13.40
C LYS A 59 0.99 1.68 12.01
N MET A 60 0.14 1.69 10.99
CA MET A 60 0.54 1.46 9.60
C MET A 60 1.50 2.53 9.11
N ILE A 61 1.26 3.82 9.43
CA ILE A 61 2.19 4.91 9.07
C ILE A 61 3.58 4.65 9.65
N THR A 62 3.69 4.25 10.92
CA THR A 62 4.99 3.94 11.54
C THR A 62 5.67 2.75 10.86
N ALA A 63 4.91 1.69 10.54
CA ALA A 63 5.44 0.52 9.83
C ALA A 63 5.97 0.88 8.44
N VAL A 64 5.19 1.65 7.67
CA VAL A 64 5.57 2.15 6.33
C VAL A 64 6.84 3.00 6.40
N LYS A 65 6.93 3.95 7.34
CA LYS A 65 8.15 4.77 7.50
C LYS A 65 9.38 3.92 7.84
N ALA A 66 9.22 2.90 8.68
CA ALA A 66 10.32 2.01 9.03
C ALA A 66 10.76 1.16 7.82
N ALA A 67 9.81 0.67 7.02
CA ALA A 67 10.09 -0.06 5.78
C ALA A 67 10.78 0.82 4.74
N ASP A 68 10.27 2.04 4.51
CA ASP A 68 10.88 3.02 3.60
C ASP A 68 12.32 3.35 4.05
N LYS A 69 12.56 3.58 5.36
CA LYS A 69 13.91 3.84 5.88
C LYS A 69 14.86 2.67 5.59
N LYS A 70 14.41 1.43 5.79
CA LYS A 70 15.21 0.23 5.50
C LYS A 70 15.53 0.12 4.01
N ARG A 71 14.54 0.37 3.15
CA ARG A 71 14.70 0.35 1.69
C ARG A 71 15.68 1.42 1.21
N THR A 72 15.56 2.65 1.69
CA THR A 72 16.50 3.74 1.36
C THR A 72 17.91 3.44 1.85
N LEU A 73 18.04 2.88 3.07
CA LEU A 73 19.34 2.50 3.61
C LEU A 73 20.01 1.39 2.77
N LEU A 74 19.25 0.36 2.37
CA LEU A 74 19.74 -0.72 1.51
C LEU A 74 20.13 -0.23 0.11
N MET A 75 19.37 0.73 -0.42
CA MET A 75 19.69 1.37 -1.71
C MET A 75 20.98 2.18 -1.62
N LEU A 76 21.17 2.95 -0.54
CA LEU A 76 22.38 3.75 -0.30
C LEU A 76 23.61 2.88 -0.02
N SER A 77 23.45 1.78 0.70
CA SER A 77 24.56 0.87 1.05
C SER A 77 25.01 -0.02 -0.11
N GLY A 78 24.48 0.17 -1.32
CA GLY A 78 24.78 -0.67 -2.48
C GLY A 78 24.23 -2.10 -2.37
N GLY A 79 23.29 -2.36 -1.44
CA GLY A 79 22.69 -3.69 -1.24
C GLY A 79 22.01 -4.25 -2.49
N LEU A 80 21.63 -3.38 -3.42
CA LEU A 80 21.06 -3.73 -4.74
C LEU A 80 22.05 -4.44 -5.68
N LEU A 81 23.36 -4.35 -5.44
CA LEU A 81 24.40 -5.06 -6.20
C LEU A 81 24.70 -6.45 -5.63
N ILE A 82 24.43 -6.67 -4.34
CA ILE A 82 24.82 -7.90 -3.61
C ILE A 82 23.61 -8.81 -3.39
N VAL A 83 22.43 -8.25 -3.15
CA VAL A 83 21.19 -8.99 -2.92
C VAL A 83 20.34 -8.93 -4.20
N PRO A 84 19.90 -10.07 -4.75
CA PRO A 84 18.96 -10.07 -5.85
C PRO A 84 17.72 -9.23 -5.50
N TRP A 85 17.33 -8.33 -6.41
CA TRP A 85 16.17 -7.44 -6.26
C TRP A 85 14.86 -8.18 -5.91
N PHE A 86 14.80 -9.49 -6.20
CA PHE A 86 13.70 -10.39 -5.87
C PHE A 86 13.33 -10.44 -4.38
N PHE A 87 14.28 -10.24 -3.46
CA PHE A 87 14.01 -10.27 -2.00
C PHE A 87 13.62 -8.91 -1.43
N LEU A 88 13.72 -7.84 -2.21
CA LEU A 88 13.31 -6.52 -1.79
C LEU A 88 11.83 -6.34 -2.18
N ASP A 89 10.92 -6.26 -1.20
CA ASP A 89 9.54 -5.86 -1.47
C ASP A 89 9.53 -4.38 -1.85
N LEU A 90 9.72 -4.14 -3.14
CA LEU A 90 9.73 -2.81 -3.74
C LEU A 90 8.30 -2.32 -3.99
N SER A 91 7.29 -3.13 -3.70
CA SER A 91 5.91 -2.73 -3.91
C SER A 91 5.53 -1.62 -2.93
N ASP A 92 4.78 -0.64 -3.41
CA ASP A 92 4.17 0.38 -2.56
C ASP A 92 2.85 -0.12 -1.93
N ALA A 93 2.69 -1.45 -1.76
CA ALA A 93 1.45 -2.07 -1.32
C ALA A 93 0.99 -1.51 0.04
N ASP A 94 1.90 -1.40 1.00
CA ASP A 94 1.59 -0.88 2.34
C ASP A 94 1.18 0.60 2.31
N LYS A 95 1.77 1.39 1.41
CA LYS A 95 1.37 2.79 1.19
C LYS A 95 -0.06 2.84 0.63
N ILE A 96 -0.36 1.99 -0.35
CA ILE A 96 -1.68 1.92 -1.01
C ILE A 96 -2.75 1.54 0.01
N GLU A 97 -2.50 0.53 0.84
CA GLU A 97 -3.40 0.07 1.88
C GLU A 97 -3.61 1.12 2.98
N THR A 98 -2.53 1.78 3.40
CA THR A 98 -2.62 2.88 4.37
C THR A 98 -3.46 4.04 3.82
N ASN A 99 -3.32 4.35 2.53
CA ASN A 99 -4.13 5.39 1.89
C ASN A 99 -5.59 4.98 1.74
N ALA A 100 -5.88 3.72 1.39
CA ALA A 100 -7.24 3.19 1.35
C ALA A 100 -7.92 3.26 2.73
N GLN A 101 -7.18 2.92 3.80
CA GLN A 101 -7.67 3.06 5.17
C GLN A 101 -7.96 4.51 5.56
N ARG A 102 -7.10 5.44 5.13
CA ARG A 102 -7.33 6.88 5.33
C ARG A 102 -8.59 7.35 4.59
N ALA A 103 -8.75 6.97 3.33
CA ALA A 103 -9.91 7.34 2.53
C ALA A 103 -11.21 6.83 3.19
N ARG A 104 -11.21 5.60 3.70
CA ARG A 104 -12.34 5.06 4.48
C ARG A 104 -12.60 5.86 5.75
N HIS A 105 -11.57 6.20 6.53
CA HIS A 105 -11.77 7.04 7.72
C HIS A 105 -12.41 8.39 7.37
N ASN A 106 -11.93 9.07 6.32
CA ASN A 106 -12.48 10.34 5.89
C ASN A 106 -13.94 10.20 5.42
N TYR A 107 -14.27 9.14 4.68
CA TYR A 107 -15.64 8.81 4.32
C TYR A 107 -16.55 8.63 5.55
N LEU A 108 -16.11 7.90 6.57
CA LEU A 108 -16.89 7.72 7.81
C LEU A 108 -17.08 9.04 8.56
N VAL A 109 -16.09 9.93 8.53
CA VAL A 109 -16.21 11.29 9.09
C VAL A 109 -17.27 12.09 8.33
N ASP A 110 -17.30 12.01 7.00
CA ASP A 110 -18.31 12.68 6.17
C ASP A 110 -19.72 12.13 6.44
N VAL A 111 -19.86 10.81 6.58
CA VAL A 111 -21.14 10.18 6.96
C VAL A 111 -21.58 10.66 8.35
N ALA A 112 -20.66 10.72 9.33
CA ALA A 112 -20.97 11.20 10.67
C ALA A 112 -21.39 12.68 10.69
N LYS A 113 -20.75 13.53 9.86
CA LYS A 113 -21.12 14.93 9.67
C LYS A 113 -22.50 15.09 9.05
N LYS A 114 -22.78 14.35 7.95
CA LYS A 114 -24.10 14.36 7.29
C LYS A 114 -25.22 13.94 8.25
N ARG A 115 -24.92 13.06 9.21
CA ARG A 115 -25.85 12.58 10.23
C ARG A 115 -25.91 13.46 11.49
N ASN A 116 -25.21 14.59 11.54
CA ASN A 116 -25.12 15.45 12.72
C ASN A 116 -24.74 14.69 14.01
N CYS A 117 -23.83 13.72 13.91
CA CYS A 117 -23.38 12.98 15.09
C CYS A 117 -22.60 13.91 16.06
N ARG A 118 -22.82 13.77 17.37
CA ARG A 118 -22.25 14.64 18.42
C ARG A 118 -20.71 14.54 18.58
N PHE A 119 -20.03 13.62 17.89
CA PHE A 119 -18.58 13.45 17.99
C PHE A 119 -17.85 14.10 16.82
N LYS A 120 -16.80 14.86 17.11
CA LYS A 120 -15.94 15.49 16.10
C LYS A 120 -14.71 14.61 15.86
N ALA A 121 -14.59 14.05 14.66
CA ALA A 121 -13.38 13.39 14.20
C ALA A 121 -12.73 14.23 13.08
N PRO A 122 -11.41 14.51 13.15
CA PRO A 122 -10.74 15.30 12.14
C PRO A 122 -10.53 14.50 10.85
N HIS A 123 -10.59 15.17 9.70
CA HIS A 123 -10.09 14.58 8.46
C HIS A 123 -8.58 14.43 8.54
N LEU A 124 -8.08 13.27 8.12
CA LEU A 124 -6.64 13.06 7.97
C LEU A 124 -6.20 13.66 6.64
N LYS A 125 -5.05 14.34 6.62
CA LYS A 125 -4.35 14.81 5.40
C LYS A 125 -3.57 13.67 4.74
N SER A 126 -3.22 13.80 3.45
CA SER A 126 -2.48 12.77 2.73
C SER A 126 -1.07 12.70 3.24
N PHE A 127 -0.61 11.48 3.53
CA PHE A 127 0.73 11.27 4.04
C PHE A 127 1.71 10.84 2.93
N TYR A 128 1.27 9.98 1.99
CA TYR A 128 2.15 9.35 1.00
C TYR A 128 1.75 9.64 -0.45
N PHE A 129 0.47 9.46 -0.80
CA PHE A 129 -0.03 9.78 -2.13
C PHE A 129 -0.79 11.09 -2.09
N HIS A 130 -0.32 12.10 -2.80
CA HIS A 130 -1.17 13.23 -3.21
C HIS A 130 -2.27 12.69 -4.13
N ASP A 131 -3.51 13.17 -3.95
CA ASP A 131 -4.78 12.57 -4.39
C ASP A 131 -4.90 12.09 -5.86
N LYS A 132 -3.91 12.32 -6.73
CA LYS A 132 -3.89 11.90 -8.14
C LYS A 132 -3.62 10.40 -8.36
N GLY A 133 -2.96 9.70 -7.43
CA GLY A 133 -2.53 8.30 -7.66
C GLY A 133 -3.58 7.21 -7.43
N TYR A 134 -4.59 7.45 -6.58
CA TYR A 134 -5.55 6.40 -6.20
C TYR A 134 -6.74 6.27 -7.17
N LYS A 135 -7.07 7.34 -7.92
CA LYS A 135 -8.19 7.34 -8.86
C LYS A 135 -7.98 6.43 -10.08
N ILE A 136 -6.74 6.01 -10.34
CA ILE A 136 -6.37 5.32 -11.59
C ILE A 136 -6.71 3.82 -11.55
N ARG A 137 -6.94 3.22 -10.37
CA ARG A 137 -7.14 1.76 -10.24
C ARG A 137 -8.59 1.30 -10.08
N ASN A 138 -9.56 2.22 -10.06
CA ASN A 138 -10.96 1.94 -9.80
C ASN A 138 -11.88 2.61 -10.85
N ARG A 139 -11.44 2.59 -12.11
CA ARG A 139 -12.27 2.95 -13.27
C ARG A 139 -12.30 1.78 -14.24
#